data_AF-A0A504WZY8-F1
#
_entry.id   AF-A0A504WZY8-F1
#
_cell.length_a   1.000
_cell.length_b   1.000
_cell.length_c   1.000
_cell.angle_alpha   90.00
_cell.angle_beta   90.00
_cell.angle_gamma   90.00
#
_symmetry.space_group_name_H-M   'P 1'
#
loop_
_entity.id
_entity.type
_entity.pdbx_description
1 polymer ?
#
loop_
_entity_poly.entity_id
_entity_poly.type
_entity_poly.pdbx_seq_one_letter_code
_entity_poly.pdbx_strand_id
1 'polypeptide(L)'
;MHKTSRPAGEFTYLNKFSLYSSFQVVPGVLNYVREKLGRKFVEPPPFDLTRTYQDSSCNTPLLFILSPGADPTMALLKFATDKGFGGARFQSISLGQGQGPIAAKMIAQGKQDGSWVLLQNCHLAVSWMPALEKICEELTIENTNATFRLWLTSYPSPKVSLVHGG
;
A
#
# COMPACT_ATOMS: atom_id res chain seq x y z
N MET A 1 -1.01 47.08 39.58
CA MET A 1 -1.94 46.82 38.45
C MET A 1 -1.12 46.56 37.20
N HIS A 2 -1.29 45.38 36.59
CA HIS A 2 -1.10 45.05 35.16
C HIS A 2 0.24 45.33 34.45
N LYS A 3 0.78 44.49 33.56
CA LYS A 3 0.28 43.29 32.84
C LYS A 3 1.52 42.51 32.39
N THR A 4 1.62 41.25 32.77
CA THR A 4 2.51 40.27 32.13
C THR A 4 1.92 39.96 30.75
N SER A 5 2.61 40.34 29.67
CA SER A 5 2.21 39.97 28.30
C SER A 5 2.48 38.48 28.10
N ARG A 6 1.42 37.67 28.04
CA ARG A 6 1.52 36.30 27.54
C ARG A 6 1.93 36.34 26.06
N PRO A 7 2.82 35.45 25.58
CA PRO A 7 3.06 35.32 24.14
C PRO A 7 1.73 34.93 23.48
N ALA A 8 1.41 35.59 22.36
CA ALA A 8 0.21 35.30 21.58
C ALA A 8 0.22 33.82 21.19
N GLY A 9 -0.69 33.06 21.80
CA GLY A 9 -0.74 31.60 21.72
C GLY A 9 -1.07 31.10 20.31
N GLU A 10 -0.67 29.87 20.05
CA GLU A 10 -0.82 29.07 18.82
C GLU A 10 -2.21 29.13 18.14
N PHE A 11 -3.25 29.58 18.83
CA PHE A 11 -4.63 29.64 18.35
C PHE A 11 -4.94 30.79 17.36
N THR A 12 -4.08 31.82 17.24
CA THR A 12 -4.34 32.92 16.27
C THR A 12 -4.22 32.45 14.81
N TYR A 13 -3.47 31.38 14.53
CA TYR A 13 -3.32 30.84 13.17
C TYR A 13 -4.55 30.09 12.70
N LEU A 14 -5.26 29.38 13.59
CA LEU A 14 -6.47 28.64 13.23
C LEU A 14 -7.63 29.57 12.85
N ASN A 15 -7.76 30.71 13.52
CA ASN A 15 -8.79 31.71 13.17
C ASN A 15 -8.55 32.40 11.81
N LYS A 16 -7.34 32.34 11.24
CA LYS A 16 -7.10 32.81 9.86
C LYS A 16 -7.69 31.87 8.81
N PHE A 17 -7.93 30.59 9.13
CA PHE A 17 -8.54 29.62 8.22
C PHE A 17 -10.02 29.87 7.95
N SER A 18 -10.73 30.44 8.92
CA SER A 18 -12.14 30.81 8.78
C SER A 18 -12.39 31.94 7.77
N LEU A 19 -11.35 32.67 7.34
CA LEU A 19 -11.44 33.81 6.42
C LEU A 19 -11.01 33.47 4.98
N TYR A 20 -10.47 32.27 4.77
CA TYR A 20 -10.11 31.81 3.44
C TYR A 20 -11.35 31.32 2.68
N SER A 21 -11.48 31.67 1.40
CA SER A 21 -12.45 31.00 0.53
C SER A 21 -12.16 29.51 0.52
N SER A 22 -13.17 28.68 0.24
CA SER A 22 -13.05 27.20 0.21
C SER A 22 -11.84 26.69 -0.58
N PHE A 23 -11.38 27.46 -1.58
CA PHE A 23 -10.23 27.14 -2.41
C PHE A 23 -8.86 27.36 -1.74
N GLN A 24 -8.76 28.24 -0.75
CA GLN A 24 -7.47 28.62 -0.13
C GLN A 24 -7.18 27.90 1.18
N VAL A 25 -8.16 27.17 1.73
CA VAL A 25 -8.01 26.41 2.98
C VAL A 25 -6.92 25.34 2.85
N VAL A 26 -6.95 24.53 1.79
CA VAL A 26 -5.97 23.43 1.60
C VAL A 26 -4.53 23.96 1.45
N PRO A 27 -4.22 24.92 0.55
CA PRO A 27 -2.89 25.51 0.48
C PRO A 27 -2.43 26.15 1.79
N GLY A 28 -3.33 26.83 2.51
CA GLY A 28 -2.99 27.46 3.78
C GLY A 28 -2.64 26.43 4.86
N VAL A 29 -3.38 25.33 4.96
CA VAL A 29 -3.12 24.27 5.95
C VAL A 29 -1.79 23.60 5.63
N LEU A 30 -1.54 23.29 4.36
CA LEU A 30 -0.25 22.74 3.92
C LEU A 30 0.91 23.69 4.24
N ASN A 31 0.75 25.00 4.05
CA ASN A 31 1.78 25.97 4.45
C ASN A 31 2.02 25.97 5.96
N TYR A 32 0.96 25.98 6.77
CA TYR A 32 1.08 25.93 8.22
C TYR A 32 1.81 24.67 8.71
N VAL A 33 1.42 23.51 8.20
CA VAL A 33 2.08 22.22 8.52
C VAL A 33 3.54 22.24 8.06
N ARG A 34 3.83 22.77 6.87
CA ARG A 34 5.20 22.91 6.36
C ARG A 34 6.06 23.79 7.26
N GLU A 35 5.51 24.90 7.76
CA GLU A 35 6.24 25.85 8.61
C GLU A 35 6.45 25.31 10.03
N LYS A 36 5.47 24.60 10.59
CA LYS A 36 5.53 24.12 11.99
C LYS A 36 6.20 22.77 12.15
N LEU A 37 5.97 21.85 11.21
CA LEU A 37 6.45 20.47 11.29
C LEU A 37 7.56 20.18 10.27
N GLY A 38 7.63 20.95 9.18
CA GLY A 38 8.63 20.80 8.13
C GLY A 38 8.08 20.16 6.86
N ARG A 39 8.84 20.29 5.75
CA ARG A 39 8.44 19.85 4.41
C ARG A 39 8.06 18.37 4.31
N LYS A 40 8.74 17.49 5.05
CA LYS A 40 8.49 16.04 5.05
C LYS A 40 7.07 15.63 5.48
N PHE A 41 6.30 16.53 6.10
CA PHE A 41 4.92 16.29 6.53
C PHE A 41 3.86 16.76 5.53
N VAL A 42 4.28 17.39 4.42
CA VAL A 42 3.36 17.91 3.38
C VAL A 42 3.73 17.43 1.98
N GLU A 43 4.93 16.91 1.80
CA GLU A 43 5.37 16.29 0.56
C GLU A 43 5.17 14.77 0.68
N PRO A 44 4.44 14.13 -0.24
CA PRO A 44 4.33 12.68 -0.23
C PRO A 44 5.72 12.07 -0.44
N PRO A 45 6.11 11.05 0.36
CA PRO A 45 7.38 10.40 0.15
C PRO A 45 7.41 9.75 -1.24
N PRO A 46 8.57 9.70 -1.91
CA PRO A 46 8.70 8.95 -3.14
C PRO A 46 8.41 7.47 -2.89
N PHE A 47 7.80 6.82 -3.86
CA PHE A 47 7.57 5.38 -3.84
C PHE A 47 8.92 4.64 -3.84
N ASP A 48 9.16 3.81 -2.82
CA ASP A 48 10.43 3.09 -2.64
C ASP A 48 10.18 1.58 -2.49
N LEU A 49 10.29 0.86 -3.61
CA LEU A 49 10.16 -0.59 -3.65
C LEU A 49 11.18 -1.33 -2.78
N THR A 50 12.35 -0.74 -2.52
CA THR A 50 13.36 -1.38 -1.68
C THR A 50 12.91 -1.41 -0.24
N ARG A 51 12.38 -0.30 0.28
CA ARG A 51 11.78 -0.25 1.62
C ARG A 51 10.55 -1.12 1.71
N THR A 52 9.65 -1.02 0.74
CA THR A 52 8.47 -1.89 0.68
C THR A 52 8.84 -3.38 0.70
N TYR A 53 9.91 -3.77 0.00
CA TYR A 53 10.42 -5.15 0.06
C TYR A 53 10.96 -5.53 1.43
N GLN A 54 11.58 -4.62 2.17
CA GLN A 54 12.04 -4.88 3.55
C GLN A 54 10.88 -5.10 4.52
N ASP A 55 9.75 -4.43 4.30
CA ASP A 55 8.52 -4.63 5.06
C ASP A 55 7.77 -5.92 4.66
N SER A 56 8.18 -6.55 3.55
CA SER A 56 7.60 -7.80 3.04
C SER A 56 8.31 -9.04 3.59
N SER A 57 7.54 -10.10 3.83
CA SER A 57 8.07 -11.42 4.20
C SER A 57 7.38 -12.52 3.41
N CYS A 58 7.82 -13.77 3.61
CA CYS A 58 7.18 -14.93 3.02
C CYS A 58 5.74 -15.16 3.52
N ASN A 59 5.35 -14.60 4.66
CA ASN A 59 4.02 -14.74 5.26
C ASN A 59 3.28 -13.41 5.46
N THR A 60 3.83 -12.31 4.96
CA THR A 60 3.20 -10.98 5.02
C THR A 60 3.07 -10.44 3.60
N PRO A 61 1.94 -10.74 2.92
CA PRO A 61 1.65 -10.19 1.60
C PRO A 61 1.57 -8.66 1.63
N LEU A 62 1.98 -8.02 0.53
CA LEU A 62 1.89 -6.56 0.41
C LEU A 62 0.90 -6.14 -0.66
N LEU A 63 0.04 -5.19 -0.31
CA LEU A 63 -0.98 -4.61 -1.17
C LEU A 63 -0.62 -3.20 -1.58
N PHE A 64 -0.56 -2.97 -2.89
CA PHE A 64 -0.54 -1.64 -3.47
C PHE A 64 -1.96 -1.19 -3.79
N ILE A 65 -2.38 -0.08 -3.18
CA ILE A 65 -3.61 0.61 -3.57
C ILE A 65 -3.32 1.49 -4.78
N LEU A 66 -3.98 1.17 -5.89
CA LEU A 66 -3.80 1.86 -7.16
C LEU A 66 -4.54 3.20 -7.15
N SER A 67 -3.95 4.18 -7.83
CA SER A 67 -4.61 5.41 -8.24
C SER A 67 -4.54 5.56 -9.76
N PRO A 68 -5.46 6.31 -10.40
CA PRO A 68 -5.40 6.52 -11.83
C PRO A 68 -4.03 7.04 -12.27
N GLY A 69 -3.38 6.33 -13.20
CA GLY A 69 -2.06 6.68 -13.71
C GLY A 69 -0.86 6.22 -12.87
N ALA A 70 -1.08 5.54 -11.75
CA ALA A 70 -0.01 4.99 -10.92
C ALA A 70 -0.19 3.47 -10.71
N ASP A 71 0.51 2.68 -11.51
CA ASP A 71 0.58 1.21 -11.40
C ASP A 71 2.04 0.78 -11.16
N PRO A 72 2.35 0.14 -10.01
CA PRO A 72 3.72 -0.26 -9.68
C PRO A 72 4.18 -1.54 -10.41
N THR A 73 3.33 -2.20 -11.20
CA THR A 73 3.61 -3.53 -11.79
C THR A 73 4.93 -3.57 -12.56
N MET A 74 5.18 -2.60 -13.45
CA MET A 74 6.42 -2.59 -14.25
C MET A 74 7.67 -2.35 -13.38
N ALA A 75 7.56 -1.47 -12.38
CA ALA A 75 8.64 -1.21 -11.45
C ALA A 75 8.93 -2.45 -10.58
N LEU A 76 7.89 -3.16 -10.14
CA LEU A 76 8.00 -4.38 -9.37
C LEU A 76 8.63 -5.52 -10.19
N LEU A 77 8.23 -5.68 -11.46
CA LEU A 77 8.83 -6.67 -12.37
C LEU A 77 10.33 -6.42 -12.58
N LYS A 78 10.70 -5.16 -12.81
CA LYS A 78 12.11 -4.77 -12.91
C LYS A 78 12.84 -5.07 -11.60
N PHE A 79 12.27 -4.69 -10.47
CA PHE A 79 12.85 -4.94 -9.15
C PHE A 79 13.03 -6.42 -8.85
N ALA A 80 12.05 -7.26 -9.17
CA ALA A 80 12.16 -8.72 -9.04
C ALA A 80 13.29 -9.28 -9.90
N THR A 81 13.42 -8.78 -11.13
CA THR A 81 14.53 -9.14 -12.03
C THR A 81 15.88 -8.76 -11.44
N ASP A 82 16.02 -7.53 -10.95
CA ASP A 82 17.24 -7.03 -10.31
C ASP A 82 17.60 -7.82 -9.03
N LYS A 83 16.60 -8.43 -8.37
CA LYS A 83 16.77 -9.31 -7.20
C LYS A 83 17.00 -10.79 -7.55
N GLY A 84 17.04 -11.17 -8.83
CA GLY A 84 17.24 -12.55 -9.27
C GLY A 84 15.98 -13.42 -9.27
N PHE A 85 14.80 -12.80 -9.23
CA PHE A 85 13.48 -13.46 -9.32
C PHE A 85 12.79 -13.21 -10.66
N GLY A 86 13.48 -12.65 -11.66
CA GLY A 86 12.91 -12.45 -12.99
C GLY A 86 12.59 -13.76 -13.74
N GLY A 87 11.99 -13.63 -14.93
CA GLY A 87 11.65 -14.77 -15.78
C GLY A 87 10.64 -15.70 -15.12
N ALA A 88 10.93 -17.01 -15.11
CA ALA A 88 10.01 -18.02 -14.57
C ALA A 88 9.78 -17.92 -13.05
N ARG A 89 10.64 -17.20 -12.32
CA ARG A 89 10.55 -17.03 -10.84
C ARG A 89 9.68 -15.86 -10.41
N PHE A 90 9.07 -15.13 -11.36
CA PHE A 90 8.06 -14.11 -11.09
C PHE A 90 6.83 -14.42 -11.93
N GLN A 91 5.72 -14.73 -11.27
CA GLN A 91 4.46 -15.04 -11.92
C GLN A 91 3.45 -13.94 -11.61
N SER A 92 2.68 -13.52 -12.61
CA SER A 92 1.65 -12.49 -12.45
C SER A 92 0.35 -12.94 -13.07
N ILE A 93 -0.77 -12.59 -12.43
CA ILE A 93 -2.11 -12.84 -12.96
C ILE A 93 -3.04 -11.68 -12.58
N SER A 94 -3.78 -11.14 -13.55
CA SER A 94 -4.90 -10.25 -13.25
C SER A 94 -6.10 -11.06 -12.80
N LEU A 95 -6.61 -10.74 -11.61
CA LEU A 95 -7.81 -11.32 -11.07
C LEU A 95 -9.04 -10.78 -11.83
N GLY A 96 -9.97 -11.68 -12.05
CA GLY A 96 -11.24 -11.47 -12.74
C GLY A 96 -12.09 -12.72 -12.55
N GLN A 97 -13.22 -12.80 -13.24
CA GLN A 97 -14.10 -13.97 -13.12
C GLN A 97 -13.35 -15.25 -13.52
N GLY A 98 -13.38 -16.26 -12.64
CA GLY A 98 -12.78 -17.57 -12.89
C GLY A 98 -11.27 -17.70 -12.63
N GLN A 99 -10.55 -16.61 -12.31
CA GLN A 99 -9.09 -16.65 -12.13
C GLN A 99 -8.62 -17.09 -10.74
N GLY A 100 -9.51 -17.08 -9.74
CA GLY A 100 -9.20 -17.46 -8.36
C GLY A 100 -8.50 -18.83 -8.23
N PRO A 101 -9.03 -19.92 -8.83
CA PRO A 101 -8.38 -21.23 -8.78
C PRO A 101 -6.97 -21.27 -9.41
N ILE A 102 -6.71 -20.47 -10.44
CA ILE A 102 -5.39 -20.37 -11.07
C ILE A 102 -4.43 -19.61 -10.17
N ALA A 103 -4.89 -18.50 -9.58
CA ALA A 103 -4.13 -17.74 -8.59
C ALA A 103 -3.77 -18.59 -7.35
N ALA A 104 -4.71 -19.41 -6.84
CA ALA A 104 -4.44 -20.31 -5.72
C ALA A 104 -3.32 -21.32 -6.04
N LYS A 105 -3.34 -21.92 -7.24
CA LYS A 105 -2.28 -22.83 -7.69
C LYS A 105 -0.93 -22.11 -7.83
N MET A 106 -0.94 -20.90 -8.36
CA MET A 106 0.25 -20.06 -8.49
C MET A 106 0.88 -19.76 -7.13
N ILE A 107 0.05 -19.39 -6.14
CA ILE A 107 0.51 -19.19 -4.75
C ILE A 107 1.06 -20.49 -4.18
N ALA A 108 0.34 -21.60 -4.31
CA ALA A 108 0.78 -22.89 -3.77
C ALA A 108 2.13 -23.33 -4.34
N GLN A 109 2.38 -23.10 -5.63
CA GLN A 109 3.66 -23.37 -6.27
C GLN A 109 4.76 -22.42 -5.76
N GLY A 110 4.50 -21.12 -5.73
CA GLY A 110 5.44 -20.12 -5.21
C GLY A 110 5.81 -20.36 -3.74
N LYS A 111 4.86 -20.83 -2.91
CA LYS A 111 5.14 -21.23 -1.52
C LYS A 111 6.20 -22.32 -1.43
N GLN A 112 6.26 -23.24 -2.40
CA GLN A 112 7.20 -24.35 -2.39
C GLN A 112 8.58 -23.93 -2.95
N ASP A 113 8.60 -23.30 -4.12
CA ASP A 113 9.85 -23.01 -4.85
C ASP A 113 10.44 -21.60 -4.57
N GLY A 114 9.71 -20.77 -3.81
CA GLY A 114 10.14 -19.42 -3.44
C GLY A 114 9.97 -18.36 -4.54
N SER A 115 9.26 -18.68 -5.62
CA SER A 115 8.94 -17.72 -6.68
C SER A 115 8.02 -16.61 -6.18
N TRP A 116 8.10 -15.44 -6.80
CA TRP A 116 7.23 -14.32 -6.46
C TRP A 116 5.93 -14.40 -7.24
N VAL A 117 4.84 -14.02 -6.60
CA VAL A 117 3.51 -13.99 -7.22
C VAL A 117 2.93 -12.59 -7.10
N LEU A 118 2.49 -12.03 -8.22
CA LEU A 118 1.75 -10.77 -8.30
C LEU A 118 0.30 -11.04 -8.71
N LEU A 119 -0.65 -10.81 -7.80
CA LEU A 119 -2.07 -10.77 -8.13
C LEU A 119 -2.46 -9.34 -8.46
N GLN A 120 -2.92 -9.11 -9.68
CA GLN A 120 -3.32 -7.79 -10.14
C GLN A 120 -4.84 -7.61 -10.03
N ASN A 121 -5.27 -6.37 -9.82
CA ASN A 121 -6.69 -5.99 -9.90
C ASN A 121 -7.62 -6.79 -8.98
N CYS A 122 -7.24 -7.02 -7.71
CA CYS A 122 -8.01 -7.87 -6.79
C CYS A 122 -9.47 -7.45 -6.62
N HIS A 123 -9.77 -6.15 -6.69
CA HIS A 123 -11.14 -5.60 -6.71
C HIS A 123 -12.07 -6.18 -7.78
N LEU A 124 -11.55 -6.80 -8.85
CA LEU A 124 -12.38 -7.44 -9.88
C LEU A 124 -12.87 -8.84 -9.48
N ALA A 125 -12.28 -9.47 -8.46
CA ALA A 125 -12.59 -10.82 -8.02
C ALA A 125 -13.21 -10.85 -6.61
N VAL A 126 -14.18 -9.97 -6.36
CA VAL A 126 -14.84 -9.81 -5.05
C VAL A 126 -15.31 -11.13 -4.44
N SER A 127 -15.92 -12.01 -5.23
CA SER A 127 -16.43 -13.31 -4.75
C SER A 127 -15.34 -14.28 -4.28
N TRP A 128 -14.09 -14.06 -4.68
CA TRP A 128 -12.95 -14.88 -4.32
C TRP A 128 -12.11 -14.29 -3.18
N MET A 129 -12.38 -13.04 -2.75
CA MET A 129 -11.61 -12.40 -1.69
C MET A 129 -11.59 -13.15 -0.37
N PRO A 130 -12.70 -13.75 0.11
CA PRO A 130 -12.66 -14.57 1.33
C PRO A 130 -11.72 -15.78 1.22
N ALA A 131 -11.58 -16.36 0.02
CA ALA A 131 -10.65 -17.45 -0.21
C ALA A 131 -9.19 -16.95 -0.25
N LEU A 132 -8.94 -15.78 -0.84
CA LEU A 132 -7.60 -15.17 -0.82
C LEU A 132 -7.18 -14.81 0.61
N GLU A 133 -8.08 -14.22 1.41
CA GLU A 133 -7.83 -13.90 2.82
C GLU A 133 -7.41 -15.14 3.60
N LYS A 134 -8.18 -16.24 3.47
CA LYS A 134 -7.82 -17.52 4.07
C LYS A 134 -6.44 -18.03 3.62
N ILE A 135 -6.13 -17.94 2.32
CA ILE A 135 -4.81 -18.33 1.81
C ILE A 135 -3.70 -17.50 2.48
N CYS A 136 -3.91 -16.19 2.65
CA CYS A 136 -2.96 -15.30 3.31
C CYS A 136 -2.78 -15.63 4.80
N GLU A 137 -3.86 -15.93 5.53
CA GLU A 137 -3.82 -16.34 6.94
C GLU A 137 -3.08 -17.67 7.14
N GLU A 138 -3.16 -18.57 6.16
CA GLU A 138 -2.46 -19.86 6.17
C GLU A 138 -0.97 -19.76 5.79
N LEU A 139 -0.45 -18.59 5.40
CA LEU A 139 0.97 -18.40 5.17
C LEU A 139 1.70 -18.33 6.52
N THR A 140 2.65 -19.23 6.74
CA THR A 140 3.52 -19.21 7.92
C THR A 140 4.97 -19.38 7.51
N ILE A 141 5.89 -19.01 8.39
CA ILE A 141 7.34 -19.14 8.15
C ILE A 141 7.73 -20.62 7.99
N GLU A 142 7.03 -21.52 8.67
CA GLU A 142 7.29 -22.96 8.66
C GLU A 142 6.81 -23.65 7.39
N ASN A 143 5.74 -23.14 6.76
CA ASN A 143 5.09 -23.78 5.62
C ASN A 143 5.35 -23.07 4.27
N THR A 144 6.16 -22.02 4.27
CA THR A 144 6.42 -21.18 3.10
C THR A 144 7.91 -20.95 2.92
N ASN A 145 8.38 -21.06 1.67
CA ASN A 145 9.75 -20.77 1.32
C ASN A 145 10.12 -19.32 1.69
N ALA A 146 11.22 -19.12 2.42
CA ALA A 146 11.65 -17.81 2.92
C ALA A 146 11.82 -16.73 1.83
N THR A 147 12.07 -17.15 0.58
CA THR A 147 12.25 -16.24 -0.56
C THR A 147 10.94 -15.87 -1.26
N PHE A 148 9.85 -16.60 -1.01
CA PHE A 148 8.52 -16.32 -1.55
C PHE A 148 8.09 -14.90 -1.18
N ARG A 149 7.40 -14.23 -2.10
CA ARG A 149 6.71 -12.96 -1.86
C ARG A 149 5.39 -12.95 -2.60
N LEU A 150 4.33 -12.53 -1.90
CA LEU A 150 3.01 -12.31 -2.47
C LEU A 150 2.74 -10.80 -2.56
N TRP A 151 2.54 -10.32 -3.78
CA TRP A 151 2.23 -8.94 -4.09
C TRP A 151 0.81 -8.84 -4.61
N LEU A 152 0.09 -7.82 -4.19
CA LEU A 152 -1.31 -7.58 -4.55
C LEU A 152 -1.43 -6.16 -5.09
N THR A 153 -2.27 -5.96 -6.11
CA THR A 153 -2.71 -4.61 -6.51
C THR A 153 -4.23 -4.52 -6.52
N SER A 154 -4.77 -3.39 -6.10
CA SER A 154 -6.20 -3.15 -6.17
C SER A 154 -6.53 -1.66 -6.21
N TYR A 155 -7.56 -1.27 -6.95
CA TYR A 155 -8.22 0.00 -6.69
C TYR A 155 -8.98 -0.05 -5.36
N PRO A 156 -9.19 1.11 -4.69
CA PRO A 156 -10.10 1.21 -3.57
C PRO A 156 -11.48 0.66 -3.96
N SER A 157 -12.05 -0.20 -3.12
CA SER A 157 -13.38 -0.76 -3.35
C SER A 157 -14.11 -0.90 -2.01
N PRO A 158 -15.37 -0.43 -1.90
CA PRO A 158 -16.18 -0.63 -0.69
C PRO A 158 -16.46 -2.09 -0.36
N LYS A 159 -16.26 -2.99 -1.35
CA LYS A 159 -16.53 -4.43 -1.24
C LYS A 159 -15.29 -5.26 -0.91
N VAL A 160 -14.10 -4.64 -0.90
CA VAL A 160 -12.84 -5.29 -0.57
C VAL A 160 -12.41 -4.77 0.80
N SER A 161 -12.80 -5.51 1.84
CA SER A 161 -12.47 -5.18 3.22
C SER A 161 -11.31 -6.05 3.70
N LEU A 162 -10.07 -5.64 3.45
CA LEU A 162 -8.89 -6.36 3.95
C LEU A 162 -8.52 -6.01 5.40
N VAL A 163 -9.39 -5.28 6.10
CA VAL A 163 -9.18 -4.87 7.49
C VAL A 163 -10.37 -5.36 8.30
N HIS A 164 -10.22 -6.50 8.96
CA HIS A 164 -11.04 -6.81 10.11
C HIS A 164 -10.64 -5.82 11.21
N GLY A 165 -11.46 -4.79 11.42
CA GLY A 165 -11.38 -4.00 12.64
C GLY A 165 -11.68 -4.92 13.82
N GLY A 166 -10.69 -5.06 14.70
CA GLY A 166 -10.89 -5.65 16.03
C GLY A 166 -11.70 -4.74 16.94
#